data_AF-A0A2D8XAQ3-F1
#
_entry.id   AF-A0A2D8XAQ3-F1
#
_cell.length_a   1.000
_cell.length_b   1.000
_cell.length_c   1.000
_cell.angle_alpha   90.00
_cell.angle_beta   90.00
_cell.angle_gamma   90.00
#
_symmetry.space_group_name_H-M   'P 1'
#
loop_
_entity.id
_entity.type
_entity.pdbx_description
1 polymer ?
#
loop_
_entity_poly.entity_id
_entity_poly.type
_entity_poly.pdbx_seq_one_letter_code
_entity_poly.pdbx_strand_id
1 'polypeptide(L)'
;MASTVTAATLEVVISETLSLGGTQYGGTKTLSIGSINEVFKRIVKCVNSQTTTVATFNGNAFASANAIDVEDAKYIRVTNLDDTNPVELAIVGAATLYQVKLAAGESHILGSPEDLMLSEADTSPSFGTMADIASIQVNPASNDVDVEIFIASV
;
A
#
# COMPACT_ATOMS: atom_id res chain seq x y z
N MET A 1 -30.28 -1.25 7.81
CA MET A 1 -29.36 -2.19 8.49
C MET A 1 -28.63 -1.40 9.55
N ALA A 2 -28.64 -1.81 10.82
CA ALA A 2 -27.91 -1.10 11.87
C ALA A 2 -26.50 -1.69 11.95
N SER A 3 -25.50 -0.96 11.44
CA SER A 3 -24.10 -1.22 11.77
C SER A 3 -23.80 -0.60 13.13
N THR A 4 -23.01 -1.28 13.96
CA THR A 4 -22.41 -0.68 15.16
C THR A 4 -21.13 0.09 14.85
N VAL A 5 -20.63 0.00 13.61
CA VAL A 5 -19.50 0.77 13.12
C VAL A 5 -20.00 2.13 12.66
N THR A 6 -19.58 3.17 13.34
CA THR A 6 -19.79 4.56 12.91
C THR A 6 -18.59 4.98 12.07
N ALA A 7 -18.85 5.42 10.85
CA ALA A 7 -17.80 5.92 9.97
C ALA A 7 -17.05 7.10 10.58
N ALA A 8 -15.75 7.19 10.35
CA ALA A 8 -14.87 8.23 10.87
C ALA A 8 -13.94 8.77 9.79
N THR A 9 -13.24 9.87 10.09
CA THR A 9 -12.19 10.40 9.21
C THR A 9 -10.86 9.76 9.56
N LEU A 10 -10.19 9.14 8.58
CA LEU A 10 -8.78 8.80 8.67
C LEU A 10 -7.95 10.06 8.43
N GLU A 11 -7.12 10.44 9.40
CA GLU A 11 -6.10 11.47 9.23
C GLU A 11 -4.71 10.82 9.07
N VAL A 12 -4.11 11.01 7.90
CA VAL A 12 -2.74 10.58 7.60
C VAL A 12 -1.84 11.81 7.69
N VAL A 13 -0.91 11.78 8.65
CA VAL A 13 0.07 12.85 8.85
C VAL A 13 1.46 12.32 8.49
N ILE A 14 2.07 12.92 7.49
CA ILE A 14 3.49 12.72 7.16
C ILE A 14 4.26 13.91 7.73
N SER A 15 5.26 13.64 8.56
CA SER A 15 6.08 14.66 9.19
C SER A 15 7.55 14.34 9.03
N GLU A 16 8.30 15.29 8.50
CA GLU A 16 9.75 15.24 8.40
C GLU A 16 10.38 16.27 9.33
N THR A 17 11.54 15.95 9.91
CA THR A 17 12.36 16.90 10.66
C THR A 17 13.78 16.82 10.12
N LEU A 18 14.33 17.96 9.69
CA LEU A 18 15.66 18.02 9.11
C LEU A 18 16.29 19.37 9.44
N SER A 19 17.51 19.35 9.97
CA SER A 19 18.31 20.56 10.22
C SER A 19 19.62 20.48 9.45
N LEU A 20 19.86 21.42 8.54
CA LEU A 20 21.08 21.50 7.74
C LEU A 20 21.72 22.88 7.92
N GLY A 21 22.98 22.92 8.34
CA GLY A 21 23.69 24.19 8.59
C GLY A 21 22.97 25.10 9.60
N GLY A 22 22.23 24.53 10.56
CA GLY A 22 21.43 25.28 11.53
C GLY A 22 20.07 25.77 11.03
N THR A 23 19.70 25.48 9.78
CA THR A 23 18.38 25.82 9.22
C THR A 23 17.46 24.59 9.22
N GLN A 24 16.20 24.78 9.63
CA GLN A 24 15.16 23.74 9.67
C GLN A 24 14.47 23.62 8.28
N TYR A 25 14.38 22.40 7.73
CA TYR A 25 13.86 22.10 6.39
C TYR A 25 12.69 21.10 6.36
N GLY A 26 12.42 20.42 7.47
CA GLY A 26 11.29 19.52 7.62
C GLY A 26 9.94 20.24 7.57
N GLY A 27 8.87 19.45 7.48
CA GLY A 27 7.50 19.94 7.34
C GLY A 27 6.46 18.89 7.74
N THR A 28 5.20 19.25 7.54
CA THR A 28 4.06 18.38 7.80
C THR A 28 3.08 18.43 6.64
N LYS A 29 2.58 17.28 6.22
CA LYS A 29 1.49 17.11 5.27
C LYS A 29 0.40 16.26 5.88
N THR A 30 -0.83 16.76 5.83
CA THR A 30 -2.01 16.06 6.34
C THR A 30 -2.95 15.74 5.19
N LEU A 31 -3.36 14.47 5.09
CA LEU A 31 -4.43 13.99 4.23
C LEU A 31 -5.58 13.51 5.13
N SER A 32 -6.80 13.97 4.85
CA SER A 32 -8.00 13.55 5.56
C SER A 32 -8.93 12.81 4.60
N ILE A 33 -9.30 11.58 4.97
CA ILE A 33 -10.21 10.72 4.19
C ILE A 33 -11.43 10.46 5.07
N GLY A 34 -12.56 11.07 4.70
CA GLY A 34 -13.81 10.93 5.45
C GLY A 34 -14.49 9.58 5.25
N SER A 35 -15.47 9.32 6.10
CA SER A 35 -16.41 8.19 5.96
C SER A 35 -15.78 6.80 5.97
N ILE A 36 -14.57 6.62 6.49
CA ILE A 36 -13.95 5.32 6.66
C ILE A 36 -14.74 4.50 7.68
N ASN A 37 -15.21 3.33 7.28
CA ASN A 37 -15.94 2.38 8.13
C ASN A 37 -15.32 0.97 8.11
N GLU A 38 -14.32 0.74 7.26
CA GLU A 38 -13.65 -0.55 7.11
C GLU A 38 -12.13 -0.39 7.17
N VAL A 39 -11.47 -1.34 7.85
CA VAL A 39 -10.01 -1.37 8.00
C VAL A 39 -9.51 -2.80 7.82
N PHE A 40 -8.56 -2.96 6.91
CA PHE A 40 -7.76 -4.17 6.79
C PHE A 40 -6.33 -3.87 7.27
N LYS A 41 -5.93 -4.48 8.39
CA LYS A 41 -4.58 -4.31 8.94
C LYS A 41 -3.99 -5.65 9.33
N ARG A 42 -2.77 -5.93 8.89
CA ARG A 42 -2.06 -7.16 9.24
C ARG A 42 -0.55 -6.97 9.20
N ILE A 43 0.16 -7.60 10.14
CA ILE A 43 1.60 -7.86 10.03
C ILE A 43 1.77 -9.28 9.50
N VAL A 44 2.57 -9.43 8.45
CA VAL A 44 2.77 -10.68 7.72
C VAL A 44 4.26 -11.01 7.71
N LYS A 45 4.61 -12.19 8.23
CA LYS A 45 5.93 -12.77 8.01
C LYS A 45 6.04 -13.27 6.58
N CYS A 46 6.82 -12.57 5.76
CA CYS A 46 7.21 -13.00 4.43
C CYS A 46 8.42 -13.91 4.58
N VAL A 47 8.23 -15.20 4.27
CA VAL A 47 9.29 -16.21 4.42
C VAL A 47 10.30 -16.06 3.28
N ASN A 48 11.59 -16.22 3.59
CA ASN A 48 12.65 -16.19 2.59
C ASN A 48 12.32 -17.07 1.38
N SER A 49 12.74 -16.61 0.20
CA SER A 49 12.56 -17.26 -1.10
C SER A 49 11.10 -17.51 -1.50
N GLN A 50 10.12 -16.98 -0.76
CA GLN A 50 8.70 -17.12 -1.04
C GLN A 50 8.05 -15.78 -1.33
N THR A 51 7.31 -15.70 -2.43
CA THR A 51 6.40 -14.58 -2.68
C THR A 51 5.15 -14.72 -1.81
N THR A 52 4.80 -13.66 -1.09
CA THR A 52 3.64 -13.61 -0.20
C THR A 52 2.65 -12.56 -0.69
N THR A 53 1.41 -12.95 -1.00
CA THR A 53 0.32 -12.00 -1.24
C THR A 53 -0.17 -11.43 0.08
N VAL A 54 -0.11 -10.10 0.23
CA VAL A 54 -0.48 -9.40 1.47
C VAL A 54 -1.82 -8.67 1.37
N ALA A 55 -2.30 -8.40 0.16
CA ALA A 55 -3.66 -7.94 -0.11
C ALA A 55 -4.15 -8.39 -1.49
N THR A 56 -5.45 -8.57 -1.62
CA THR A 56 -6.16 -8.89 -2.87
C THR A 56 -7.35 -7.95 -3.00
N PHE A 57 -7.55 -7.42 -4.20
CA PHE A 57 -8.64 -6.50 -4.51
C PHE A 57 -9.56 -7.08 -5.58
N ASN A 58 -10.82 -6.68 -5.54
CA ASN A 58 -11.82 -7.06 -6.54
C ASN A 58 -12.95 -6.02 -6.54
N GLY A 59 -13.65 -5.83 -7.67
CA GLY A 59 -14.84 -4.94 -7.71
C GLY A 59 -16.07 -5.47 -6.97
N ASN A 60 -15.92 -6.60 -6.25
CA ASN A 60 -16.84 -7.03 -5.21
C ASN A 60 -16.03 -7.74 -4.11
N ALA A 61 -16.11 -7.28 -2.86
CA ALA A 61 -15.42 -7.90 -1.72
C ALA A 61 -15.69 -9.42 -1.56
N PHE A 62 -16.84 -9.92 -2.00
CA PHE A 62 -17.23 -11.33 -1.89
C PHE A 62 -16.76 -12.22 -3.06
N ALA A 63 -16.24 -11.64 -4.15
CA ALA A 63 -15.89 -12.40 -5.34
C ALA A 63 -14.59 -13.22 -5.20
N SER A 64 -13.79 -12.94 -4.17
CA SER A 64 -12.61 -13.75 -3.83
C SER A 64 -12.36 -13.78 -2.32
N ALA A 65 -11.56 -14.73 -1.86
CA ALA A 65 -11.34 -14.94 -0.44
C ALA A 65 -10.62 -13.72 0.19
N ASN A 66 -11.30 -13.05 1.11
CA ASN A 66 -10.80 -11.84 1.79
C ASN A 66 -10.46 -10.70 0.82
N ALA A 67 -11.15 -10.61 -0.32
CA ALA A 67 -10.98 -9.48 -1.22
C ALA A 67 -11.40 -8.20 -0.51
N ILE A 68 -10.61 -7.16 -0.73
CA ILE A 68 -10.97 -5.79 -0.42
C ILE A 68 -11.64 -5.23 -1.66
N ASP A 69 -12.75 -4.53 -1.49
CA ASP A 69 -13.43 -3.89 -2.59
C ASP A 69 -12.54 -2.78 -3.20
N VAL A 70 -12.35 -2.80 -4.52
CA VAL A 70 -11.42 -1.88 -5.19
C VAL A 70 -11.99 -0.46 -5.21
N GLU A 71 -13.31 -0.32 -5.32
CA GLU A 71 -13.99 0.97 -5.30
C GLU A 71 -14.16 1.53 -3.89
N ASP A 72 -14.15 0.70 -2.83
CA ASP A 72 -14.27 1.20 -1.45
C ASP A 72 -12.92 1.54 -0.79
N ALA A 73 -11.82 0.87 -1.17
CA ALA A 73 -10.50 1.19 -0.62
C ALA A 73 -10.01 2.59 -1.02
N LYS A 74 -9.55 3.39 -0.06
CA LYS A 74 -9.12 4.79 -0.29
C LYS A 74 -7.70 5.10 0.14
N TYR A 75 -7.07 4.23 0.92
CA TYR A 75 -5.70 4.41 1.38
C TYR A 75 -5.03 3.07 1.59
N ILE A 76 -3.78 2.96 1.14
CA ILE A 76 -2.96 1.76 1.31
C ILE A 76 -1.58 2.20 1.81
N ARG A 77 -1.10 1.57 2.88
CA ARG A 77 0.29 1.68 3.35
C ARG A 77 0.88 0.30 3.54
N VAL A 78 2.03 0.08 2.92
CA VAL A 78 2.89 -1.09 3.16
C VAL A 78 4.17 -0.62 3.83
N THR A 79 4.55 -1.23 4.94
CA THR A 79 5.76 -0.89 5.70
C THR A 79 6.62 -2.13 5.89
N ASN A 80 7.89 -2.04 5.49
CA ASN A 80 8.89 -3.05 5.83
C ASN A 80 9.31 -2.83 7.30
N LEU A 81 9.02 -3.81 8.17
CA LEU A 81 9.31 -3.73 9.60
C LEU A 81 10.67 -4.33 9.97
N ASP A 82 11.42 -4.87 9.01
CA ASP A 82 12.80 -5.30 9.21
C ASP A 82 13.71 -4.06 9.36
N ASP A 83 14.83 -4.23 10.07
CA ASP A 83 15.81 -3.17 10.37
C ASP A 83 17.05 -3.19 9.45
N THR A 84 17.18 -4.23 8.62
CA THR A 84 18.37 -4.50 7.81
C THR A 84 18.04 -4.90 6.37
N ASN A 85 17.04 -5.76 6.19
CA ASN A 85 16.76 -6.45 4.94
C ASN A 85 15.71 -5.71 4.10
N PRO A 86 16.00 -5.41 2.83
CA PRO A 86 15.00 -4.88 1.91
C PRO A 86 14.07 -5.99 1.42
N VAL A 87 12.91 -5.59 0.89
CA VAL A 87 12.01 -6.47 0.14
C VAL A 87 11.75 -5.92 -1.27
N GLU A 88 11.35 -6.78 -2.19
CA GLU A 88 10.72 -6.40 -3.44
C GLU A 88 9.20 -6.36 -3.21
N LEU A 89 8.61 -5.18 -3.34
CA LEU A 89 7.18 -4.95 -3.26
C LEU A 89 6.61 -4.86 -4.68
N ALA A 90 5.72 -5.78 -5.03
CA ALA A 90 5.03 -5.81 -6.30
C ALA A 90 3.60 -5.27 -6.15
N ILE A 91 3.24 -4.35 -7.02
CA ILE A 91 1.88 -3.82 -7.19
C ILE A 91 1.37 -4.36 -8.51
N VAL A 92 0.40 -5.27 -8.42
CA VAL A 92 0.00 -6.15 -9.51
C VAL A 92 -1.41 -5.78 -9.95
N GLY A 93 -1.56 -5.32 -11.19
CA GLY A 93 -2.85 -5.15 -11.86
C GLY A 93 -3.27 -6.39 -12.64
N ALA A 94 -4.33 -6.28 -13.45
CA ALA A 94 -4.87 -7.41 -14.21
C ALA A 94 -3.93 -7.90 -15.34
N ALA A 95 -3.20 -6.98 -15.99
CA ALA A 95 -2.37 -7.28 -17.16
C ALA A 95 -0.88 -7.04 -16.91
N THR A 96 -0.53 -6.06 -16.09
CA THR A 96 0.85 -5.65 -15.82
C THR A 96 1.06 -5.41 -14.32
N LEU A 97 2.33 -5.28 -13.92
CA LEU A 97 2.74 -5.00 -12.56
C LEU A 97 3.93 -4.07 -12.56
N TYR A 98 4.09 -3.25 -11.52
CA TYR A 98 5.38 -2.60 -11.24
C TYR A 98 5.93 -3.12 -9.92
N GLN A 99 7.24 -2.96 -9.74
CA GLN A 99 7.94 -3.36 -8.52
C GLN A 99 8.78 -2.21 -8.01
N VAL A 100 8.85 -2.09 -6.68
CA VAL A 100 9.77 -1.21 -5.99
C VAL A 100 10.56 -2.01 -4.97
N LYS A 101 11.82 -1.64 -4.79
CA LYS A 101 12.58 -2.11 -3.63
C LYS A 101 12.18 -1.25 -2.44
N LEU A 102 11.65 -1.88 -1.39
CA LEU A 102 11.29 -1.22 -0.13
C LEU A 102 12.36 -1.56 0.91
N ALA A 103 13.20 -0.59 1.26
CA ALA A 103 14.28 -0.81 2.21
C ALA A 103 13.74 -1.05 3.63
N ALA A 104 14.63 -1.51 4.52
CA ALA A 104 14.32 -1.69 5.93
C ALA A 104 13.75 -0.39 6.54
N GLY A 105 12.64 -0.50 7.26
CA GLY A 105 11.94 0.62 7.88
C GLY A 105 11.17 1.54 6.92
N GLU A 106 11.28 1.37 5.59
CA GLU A 106 10.58 2.22 4.64
C GLU A 106 9.10 1.86 4.52
N SER A 107 8.29 2.87 4.14
CA SER A 107 6.88 2.69 3.81
C SER A 107 6.60 3.11 2.36
N HIS A 108 5.79 2.32 1.66
CA HIS A 108 5.19 2.68 0.39
C HIS A 108 3.71 3.02 0.62
N ILE A 109 3.33 4.26 0.32
CA ILE A 109 1.97 4.78 0.52
C ILE A 109 1.32 4.99 -0.85
N LEU A 110 0.10 4.49 -0.99
CA LEU A 110 -0.71 4.54 -2.19
C LEU A 110 -2.13 5.04 -1.85
N GLY A 111 -2.82 5.57 -2.86
CA GLY A 111 -4.22 6.01 -2.75
C GLY A 111 -5.21 4.87 -2.96
N SER A 112 -6.35 5.20 -3.58
CA SER A 112 -7.34 4.22 -4.06
C SER A 112 -6.67 3.20 -5.00
N PRO A 113 -6.96 1.90 -4.92
CA PRO A 113 -6.45 0.91 -5.87
C PRO A 113 -7.13 0.98 -7.24
N GLU A 114 -8.30 1.63 -7.34
CA GLU A 114 -9.03 1.92 -8.58
C GLU A 114 -8.24 2.92 -9.45
N ASP A 115 -8.03 2.59 -10.73
CA ASP A 115 -7.34 3.41 -11.73
C ASP A 115 -6.00 4.01 -11.23
N LEU A 116 -5.24 3.26 -10.42
CA LEU A 116 -4.06 3.79 -9.74
C LEU A 116 -2.77 3.68 -10.55
N MET A 117 -2.58 2.56 -11.24
CA MET A 117 -1.27 2.17 -11.73
C MET A 117 -1.21 2.03 -13.25
N LEU A 118 -0.10 2.47 -13.83
CA LEU A 118 0.30 2.08 -15.16
C LEU A 118 1.71 1.52 -15.07
N SER A 119 1.92 0.34 -15.64
CA SER A 119 3.24 -0.28 -15.70
C SER A 119 3.59 -0.62 -17.15
N GLU A 120 4.81 -0.27 -17.52
CA GLU A 120 5.35 -0.39 -18.85
C GLU A 120 6.85 -0.73 -18.80
N ALA A 121 7.31 -1.50 -19.80
CA ALA A 121 8.71 -1.90 -19.92
C ALA A 121 9.44 -0.94 -20.90
N ASP A 122 9.45 0.35 -20.56
CA ASP A 122 10.13 1.40 -21.31
C ASP A 122 10.71 2.46 -20.35
N THR A 123 11.58 3.32 -20.86
CA THR A 123 12.19 4.45 -20.16
C THR A 123 11.46 5.77 -20.42
N SER A 124 10.49 5.80 -21.33
CA SER A 124 9.66 6.97 -21.65
C SER A 124 8.19 6.71 -21.26
N PRO A 125 7.64 7.38 -20.24
CA PRO A 125 6.27 7.13 -19.80
C PRO A 125 5.24 7.45 -20.89
N SER A 126 4.30 6.54 -21.13
CA SER A 126 3.29 6.70 -22.18
C SER A 126 2.12 7.60 -21.80
N PHE A 127 1.91 7.87 -20.50
CA PHE A 127 0.77 8.62 -19.96
C PHE A 127 -0.60 8.12 -20.50
N GLY A 128 -0.80 6.81 -20.51
CA GLY A 128 -2.03 6.15 -20.96
C GLY A 128 -3.13 6.03 -19.89
N THR A 129 -4.08 5.13 -20.13
CA THR A 129 -5.13 4.75 -19.17
C THR A 129 -4.51 3.99 -18.00
N MET A 130 -4.83 4.40 -16.77
CA MET A 130 -4.43 3.69 -15.56
C MET A 130 -5.24 2.39 -15.42
N ALA A 131 -4.77 1.50 -14.55
CA ALA A 131 -5.41 0.23 -14.25
C ALA A 131 -5.54 0.03 -12.75
N ASP A 132 -6.54 -0.77 -12.40
CA ASP A 132 -6.78 -1.21 -11.03
C ASP A 132 -5.65 -2.11 -10.50
N ILE A 133 -5.37 -1.99 -9.22
CA ILE A 133 -4.59 -3.00 -8.49
C ILE A 133 -5.48 -4.21 -8.26
N ALA A 134 -4.98 -5.40 -8.60
CA ALA A 134 -5.58 -6.69 -8.28
C ALA A 134 -4.97 -7.33 -7.02
N SER A 135 -3.65 -7.16 -6.79
CA SER A 135 -3.01 -7.64 -5.56
C SER A 135 -1.72 -6.89 -5.21
N ILE A 136 -1.35 -6.98 -3.94
CA ILE A 136 -0.05 -6.52 -3.44
C ILE A 136 0.71 -7.75 -2.96
N GLN A 137 1.94 -7.89 -3.43
CA GLN A 137 2.79 -9.05 -3.15
C GLN A 137 4.17 -8.62 -2.70
N VAL A 138 4.77 -9.42 -1.82
CA VAL A 138 6.09 -9.16 -1.25
C VAL A 138 6.99 -10.36 -1.51
N ASN A 139 8.20 -10.10 -2.01
CA ASN A 139 9.28 -11.07 -2.06
C ASN A 139 10.44 -10.58 -1.19
N PRO A 140 10.79 -11.28 -0.09
CA PRO A 140 11.83 -10.84 0.84
C PRO A 140 13.24 -11.35 0.46
N ALA A 141 13.41 -11.83 -0.78
CA ALA A 141 14.66 -12.40 -1.27
C ALA A 141 15.15 -13.54 -0.37
N SER A 142 16.31 -13.41 0.26
CA SER A 142 16.95 -14.51 1.02
C SER A 142 16.68 -14.51 2.52
N ASN A 143 15.99 -13.52 3.07
CA ASN A 143 15.75 -13.39 4.51
C ASN A 143 14.26 -13.40 4.81
N ASP A 144 13.88 -13.88 6.00
CA ASP A 144 12.52 -13.69 6.47
C ASP A 144 12.33 -12.22 6.84
N VAL A 145 11.24 -11.60 6.42
CA VAL A 145 10.94 -10.19 6.69
C VAL A 145 9.49 -10.03 7.12
N ASP A 146 9.26 -9.28 8.20
CA ASP A 146 7.91 -8.88 8.61
C ASP A 146 7.47 -7.61 7.86
N VAL A 147 6.28 -7.65 7.26
CA VAL A 147 5.69 -6.52 6.54
C VAL A 147 4.32 -6.18 7.13
N GLU A 148 4.10 -4.91 7.44
CA GLU A 148 2.77 -4.40 7.79
C GLU A 148 2.04 -3.89 6.55
N ILE A 149 0.78 -4.29 6.41
CA ILE A 149 -0.16 -3.66 5.49
C ILE A 149 -1.30 -3.03 6.28
N PHE A 150 -1.68 -1.81 5.88
CA PHE A 150 -2.82 -1.07 6.40
C PHE A 150 -3.62 -0.51 5.22
N ILE A 151 -4.91 -0.85 5.16
CA ILE A 151 -5.84 -0.39 4.14
C ILE A 151 -7.10 0.13 4.84
N ALA A 152 -7.59 1.28 4.39
CA ALA A 152 -8.81 1.90 4.89
C ALA A 152 -9.82 2.09 3.76
N SER A 153 -11.08 1.74 4.03
CA SER A 153 -12.17 1.75 3.06
C SER A 153 -13.42 2.46 3.60
N VAL A 154 -14.24 3.01 2.69
CA VAL A 154 -15.50 3.73 2.97
C VAL A 154 -16.72 2.82 2.95
#